data_AF-A0AAW5EAP7-F1
#
_entry.id   AF-A0AAW5EAP7-F1
#
_cell.length_a   1.000
_cell.length_b   1.000
_cell.length_c   1.000
_cell.angle_alpha   90.00
_cell.angle_beta   90.00
_cell.angle_gamma   90.00
#
_symmetry.space_group_name_H-M   'P 1'
#
loop_
_entity.id
_entity.type
_entity.pdbx_description
1 polymer ?
#
loop_
_entity_poly.entity_id
_entity_poly.type
_entity_poly.pdbx_seq_one_letter_code
_entity_poly.pdbx_strand_id
1 'polypeptide(L)'
;TYFHKYGIRDHRGGGRASARESVARVAAGAVAAMLLREFGICVRSGVFGVGNFISNLKEEELDFEFAKQSEIFCLDPNLEDEFKKEILSARNSKDSVGASVYTRAKGMLVGLGEVLYDKLDSKLAHALMGINAVKAVEIGEGINASKMRGS
;
A
#
# COMPACT_ATOMS: atom_id res chain seq x y z
N THR A 1 -1.19 -10.88 -21.85
CA THR A 1 -1.54 -11.95 -20.90
C THR A 1 -2.99 -12.40 -21.05
N TYR A 2 -4.02 -11.56 -20.80
CA TYR A 2 -5.44 -11.97 -20.85
C TYR A 2 -5.87 -12.63 -22.17
N PHE A 3 -5.61 -11.97 -23.31
CA PHE A 3 -5.95 -12.52 -24.63
C PHE A 3 -5.31 -13.90 -24.88
N HIS A 4 -4.03 -14.05 -24.55
CA HIS A 4 -3.33 -15.32 -24.74
C HIS A 4 -3.84 -16.42 -23.80
N LYS A 5 -4.34 -16.06 -22.61
CA LYS A 5 -4.89 -17.01 -21.64
C LYS A 5 -6.30 -17.50 -22.01
N TYR A 6 -7.13 -16.62 -22.57
CA TYR A 6 -8.56 -16.91 -22.76
C TYR A 6 -9.02 -16.86 -24.23
N GLY A 7 -8.15 -16.52 -25.18
CA GLY A 7 -8.48 -16.39 -26.61
C GLY A 7 -9.35 -15.18 -26.96
N ILE A 8 -9.86 -14.45 -25.97
CA ILE A 8 -10.74 -13.29 -26.13
C ILE A 8 -10.26 -12.14 -25.23
N ARG A 9 -10.38 -10.90 -25.72
CA ARG A 9 -10.09 -9.69 -24.95
C ARG A 9 -11.04 -8.58 -25.39
N ASP A 10 -11.81 -8.09 -24.44
CA ASP A 10 -12.56 -6.85 -24.64
C ASP A 10 -11.58 -5.66 -24.67
N HIS A 11 -11.51 -4.99 -25.81
CA HIS A 11 -10.61 -3.86 -26.04
C HIS A 11 -11.06 -2.58 -25.33
N ARG A 12 -12.32 -2.51 -24.88
CA ARG A 12 -12.87 -1.36 -24.15
C ARG A 12 -12.28 -1.22 -22.75
N GLY A 13 -11.56 -2.23 -22.28
CA GLY A 13 -11.04 -2.29 -20.92
C GLY A 13 -12.17 -2.43 -19.90
N GLY A 14 -11.84 -2.27 -18.61
CA GLY A 14 -12.82 -2.48 -17.53
C GLY A 14 -12.95 -3.94 -17.08
N GLY A 15 -13.73 -4.17 -16.02
CA GLY A 15 -13.89 -5.48 -15.40
C GLY A 15 -12.70 -5.88 -14.52
N ARG A 16 -12.33 -7.17 -14.53
CA ARG A 16 -11.37 -7.78 -13.59
C ARG A 16 -9.93 -7.24 -13.68
N ALA A 17 -9.56 -6.61 -14.79
CA ALA A 17 -8.24 -5.99 -14.96
C ALA A 17 -8.21 -4.50 -14.54
N SER A 18 -9.36 -3.93 -14.17
CA SER A 18 -9.48 -2.53 -13.75
C SER A 18 -9.30 -2.39 -12.24
N ALA A 19 -8.74 -1.26 -11.81
CA ALA A 19 -8.75 -0.85 -10.41
C ALA A 19 -10.17 -0.67 -9.83
N ARG A 20 -11.24 -0.70 -10.66
CA ARG A 20 -12.63 -0.67 -10.18
C ARG A 20 -12.98 -1.82 -9.23
N GLU A 21 -12.33 -2.98 -9.36
CA GLU A 21 -12.52 -4.09 -8.42
C GLU A 21 -12.12 -3.73 -6.98
N SER A 22 -11.18 -2.80 -6.80
CA SER A 22 -10.75 -2.34 -5.48
C SER A 22 -11.91 -1.80 -4.62
N VAL A 23 -13.00 -1.31 -5.22
CA VAL A 23 -14.20 -0.87 -4.48
C VAL A 23 -14.79 -2.03 -3.67
N ALA A 24 -14.88 -3.23 -4.25
CA ALA A 24 -15.38 -4.41 -3.54
C ALA A 24 -14.44 -4.81 -2.40
N ARG A 25 -13.13 -4.70 -2.60
CA ARG A 25 -12.12 -4.95 -1.55
C ARG A 25 -12.21 -3.96 -0.41
N VAL A 26 -12.42 -2.67 -0.70
CA VAL A 26 -12.59 -1.63 0.32
C VAL A 26 -13.86 -1.90 1.13
N ALA A 27 -14.97 -2.27 0.49
CA ALA A 27 -16.21 -2.63 1.20
C ALA A 27 -16.01 -3.82 2.15
N ALA A 28 -15.38 -4.91 1.67
CA ALA A 28 -15.04 -6.06 2.51
C ALA A 28 -14.06 -5.67 3.63
N GLY A 29 -13.08 -4.83 3.32
CA GLY A 29 -12.10 -4.31 4.27
C GLY A 29 -12.73 -3.47 5.38
N ALA A 30 -13.80 -2.74 5.11
CA ALA A 30 -14.54 -2.00 6.13
C ALA A 30 -15.20 -2.95 7.15
N VAL A 31 -15.80 -4.05 6.68
CA VAL A 31 -16.36 -5.09 7.57
C VAL A 31 -15.25 -5.74 8.40
N ALA A 32 -14.11 -6.07 7.78
CA ALA A 32 -12.95 -6.59 8.50
C ALA A 32 -12.43 -5.59 9.54
N ALA A 33 -12.37 -4.30 9.22
CA ALA A 33 -11.94 -3.25 10.14
C ALA A 33 -12.90 -3.09 11.34
N MET A 34 -14.21 -3.33 11.15
CA MET A 34 -15.17 -3.38 12.26
C MET A 34 -14.85 -4.54 13.20
N LEU A 35 -14.62 -5.75 12.67
CA LEU A 35 -14.24 -6.91 13.49
C LEU A 35 -12.92 -6.67 14.23
N LEU A 36 -11.89 -6.18 13.53
CA LEU A 36 -10.58 -5.91 14.12
C LEU A 36 -10.65 -4.92 15.28
N ARG A 37 -11.56 -3.94 15.21
CA ARG A 37 -11.78 -2.95 16.26
C ARG A 37 -12.25 -3.58 17.57
N GLU A 38 -13.05 -4.64 17.52
CA GLU A 38 -13.49 -5.38 18.72
C GLU A 38 -12.31 -6.02 19.48
N PHE A 39 -11.19 -6.26 18.79
CA PHE A 39 -9.94 -6.75 19.38
C PHE A 39 -8.94 -5.63 19.68
N GLY A 40 -9.34 -4.35 19.58
CA GLY A 40 -8.46 -3.21 19.77
C GLY A 40 -7.43 -3.01 18.64
N ILE A 41 -7.61 -3.68 17.50
CA ILE A 41 -6.71 -3.61 16.36
C ILE A 41 -7.13 -2.46 15.43
N CYS A 42 -6.19 -1.59 15.06
CA CYS A 42 -6.42 -0.49 14.14
C CYS A 42 -5.41 -0.53 13.00
N VAL A 43 -5.91 -0.49 11.76
CA VAL A 43 -5.09 -0.43 10.54
C VAL A 43 -5.17 0.98 9.96
N ARG A 44 -4.02 1.57 9.63
CA ARG A 44 -3.91 2.89 9.02
C ARG A 44 -2.89 2.85 7.90
N SER A 45 -3.08 3.69 6.89
CA SER A 45 -2.20 3.77 5.72
C SER A 45 -2.04 5.21 5.25
N GLY A 46 -0.98 5.48 4.49
CA GLY A 46 -0.77 6.75 3.80
C GLY A 46 0.39 6.68 2.81
N VAL A 47 0.55 7.72 2.00
CA VAL A 47 1.61 7.85 1.01
C VAL A 47 2.92 8.18 1.72
N PHE A 48 3.93 7.34 1.47
CA PHE A 48 5.27 7.43 2.04
C PHE A 48 6.29 7.96 1.03
N GLY A 49 6.00 7.85 -0.27
CA GLY A 49 6.90 8.31 -1.32
C GLY A 49 6.17 8.43 -2.66
N VAL A 50 6.64 9.34 -3.50
CA VAL A 50 6.15 9.61 -4.86
C VAL A 50 7.34 9.86 -5.77
N GLY A 51 7.43 9.12 -6.88
CA GLY A 51 8.54 9.24 -7.81
C GLY A 51 9.89 9.00 -7.12
N ASN A 52 10.79 9.98 -7.19
CA ASN A 52 12.10 9.93 -6.56
C ASN A 52 12.13 10.44 -5.12
N PHE A 53 11.02 10.96 -4.61
CA PHE A 53 10.92 11.49 -3.25
C PHE A 53 10.36 10.42 -2.33
N ILE A 54 11.08 10.11 -1.25
CA ILE A 54 10.69 9.11 -0.25
C ILE A 54 10.94 9.74 1.12
N SER A 55 10.00 9.57 2.05
CA SER A 55 10.18 10.04 3.42
C SER A 55 11.34 9.30 4.09
N ASN A 56 12.08 10.05 4.91
CA ASN A 56 13.15 9.53 5.76
C ASN A 56 12.73 9.45 7.25
N LEU A 57 11.46 9.74 7.54
CA LEU A 57 10.91 9.65 8.89
C LEU A 57 10.87 8.21 9.38
N LYS A 58 11.11 8.03 10.69
CA LYS A 58 10.94 6.75 11.37
C LYS A 58 9.45 6.42 11.52
N GLU A 59 9.14 5.15 11.76
CA GLU A 59 7.76 4.67 11.86
C GLU A 59 6.92 5.40 12.92
N GLU A 60 7.55 5.87 14.01
CA GLU A 60 6.90 6.61 15.08
C GLU A 60 6.57 8.05 14.70
N GLU A 61 7.32 8.61 13.75
CA GLU A 61 7.22 10.01 13.31
C GLU A 61 6.18 10.18 12.19
N LEU A 62 5.74 9.09 11.56
CA LEU A 62 4.71 9.12 10.51
C LEU A 62 3.36 9.61 11.04
N ASP A 63 2.84 10.67 10.41
CA ASP A 63 1.61 11.33 10.84
C ASP A 63 0.38 10.86 10.05
N PHE A 64 -0.33 9.91 10.64
CA PHE A 64 -1.57 9.36 10.08
C PHE A 64 -2.79 10.27 10.28
N GLU A 65 -2.73 11.26 11.17
CA GLU A 65 -3.83 12.22 11.32
C GLU A 65 -3.70 13.32 10.26
N PHE A 66 -2.49 13.80 10.00
CA PHE A 66 -2.22 14.66 8.85
C PHE A 66 -2.57 13.97 7.53
N ALA A 67 -2.22 12.70 7.35
CA ALA A 67 -2.57 11.96 6.14
C ALA A 67 -4.08 11.95 5.85
N LYS A 68 -4.97 11.99 6.86
CA LYS A 68 -6.42 12.06 6.62
C LYS A 68 -6.87 13.42 6.08
N GLN A 69 -6.11 14.47 6.35
CA GLN A 69 -6.41 15.85 5.94
C GLN A 69 -5.71 16.20 4.61
N SER A 70 -4.58 15.55 4.33
CA SER A 70 -3.83 15.70 3.07
C SER A 70 -4.64 15.21 1.87
N GLU A 71 -4.64 16.00 0.79
CA GLU A 71 -5.29 15.66 -0.48
C GLU A 71 -4.71 14.40 -1.15
N ILE A 72 -3.45 14.11 -0.86
CA ILE A 72 -2.70 12.97 -1.41
C ILE A 72 -2.39 11.92 -0.33
N PHE A 73 -2.98 12.04 0.85
CA PHE A 73 -2.75 11.16 1.99
C PHE A 73 -1.28 11.06 2.43
N CYS A 74 -0.52 12.15 2.36
CA CYS A 74 0.90 12.17 2.71
C CYS A 74 1.12 11.88 4.21
N LEU A 75 2.10 11.04 4.54
CA LEU A 75 2.49 10.74 5.93
C LEU A 75 3.55 11.69 6.48
N ASP A 76 4.24 12.41 5.60
CA ASP A 76 5.31 13.35 5.95
C ASP A 76 4.88 14.77 5.50
N PRO A 77 4.42 15.62 6.43
CA PRO A 77 4.00 16.97 6.10
C PRO A 77 5.09 17.79 5.37
N ASN A 78 6.37 17.49 5.60
CA ASN A 78 7.47 18.24 5.00
C ASN A 78 7.70 17.89 3.52
N LEU A 79 7.16 16.78 3.04
CA LEU A 79 7.31 16.32 1.66
C LEU A 79 6.03 16.44 0.83
N GLU A 80 4.91 16.86 1.42
CA GLU A 80 3.63 16.91 0.69
C GLU A 80 3.72 17.83 -0.54
N ASP A 81 4.35 19.00 -0.40
CA ASP A 81 4.50 19.95 -1.51
C ASP A 81 5.35 19.39 -2.65
N GLU A 82 6.44 18.69 -2.35
CA GLU A 82 7.30 18.06 -3.37
C GLU A 82 6.58 16.89 -4.05
N PHE A 83 5.85 16.08 -3.30
CA PHE A 83 5.00 15.02 -3.88
C PHE A 83 3.94 15.61 -4.82
N LYS A 84 3.26 16.69 -4.43
CA LYS A 84 2.27 17.37 -5.27
C LYS A 84 2.90 17.93 -6.54
N LYS A 85 4.08 18.57 -6.43
CA LYS A 85 4.83 19.08 -7.60
C LYS A 85 5.19 17.96 -8.57
N GLU A 86 5.68 16.83 -8.07
CA GLU A 86 6.04 15.68 -8.89
C GLU A 86 4.81 15.10 -9.63
N ILE A 87 3.69 14.94 -8.95
CA ILE A 87 2.42 14.49 -9.54
C ILE A 87 1.96 15.46 -10.64
N LEU A 88 2.01 16.77 -10.37
CA LEU A 88 1.62 17.80 -11.33
C LEU A 88 2.58 17.85 -12.53
N SER A 89 3.88 17.67 -12.31
CA SER A 89 4.89 17.61 -13.36
C SER A 89 4.64 16.44 -14.32
N ALA A 90 4.42 15.24 -13.78
CA ALA A 90 4.07 14.06 -14.56
C ALA A 90 2.79 14.31 -15.37
N ARG A 91 1.74 14.86 -14.74
CA ARG A 91 0.49 15.21 -15.40
C ARG A 91 0.68 16.21 -16.55
N ASN A 92 1.43 17.29 -16.32
CA ASN A 92 1.70 18.33 -17.33
C ASN A 92 2.47 17.78 -18.52
N SER A 93 3.30 16.75 -18.29
CA SER A 93 4.06 16.03 -19.30
C SER A 93 3.25 14.91 -19.98
N LYS A 94 1.96 14.75 -19.64
CA LYS A 94 1.07 13.66 -20.10
C LYS A 94 1.62 12.27 -19.75
N ASP A 95 2.30 12.17 -18.62
CA ASP A 95 2.87 10.94 -18.08
C ASP A 95 2.22 10.58 -16.73
N SER A 96 2.73 9.54 -16.08
CA SER A 96 2.31 9.03 -14.78
C SER A 96 3.50 8.81 -13.86
N VAL A 97 3.27 8.91 -12.55
CA VAL A 97 4.30 8.66 -11.53
C VAL A 97 3.83 7.58 -10.56
N GLY A 98 4.76 6.74 -10.14
CA GLY A 98 4.51 5.71 -9.11
C GLY A 98 4.57 6.29 -7.70
N ALA A 99 4.12 5.50 -6.72
CA ALA A 99 4.17 5.87 -5.31
C ALA A 99 4.41 4.63 -4.44
N SER A 100 4.94 4.86 -3.25
CA SER A 100 5.01 3.87 -2.16
C SER A 100 4.00 4.25 -1.07
N VAL A 101 3.27 3.25 -0.58
CA VAL A 101 2.26 3.41 0.48
C VAL A 101 2.75 2.65 1.71
N TYR A 102 2.73 3.29 2.85
CA TYR A 102 3.02 2.67 4.13
C TYR A 102 1.71 2.31 4.85
N THR A 103 1.66 1.11 5.44
CA THR A 103 0.49 0.62 6.18
C THR A 103 0.93 0.03 7.50
N ARG A 104 0.25 0.41 8.59
CA ARG A 104 0.53 -0.05 9.94
C ARG A 104 -0.72 -0.60 10.60
N ALA A 105 -0.62 -1.80 11.16
CA ALA A 105 -1.60 -2.37 12.07
C ALA A 105 -1.08 -2.25 13.52
N LYS A 106 -1.82 -1.54 14.38
CA LYS A 106 -1.50 -1.34 15.80
C LYS A 106 -2.46 -2.14 16.68
N GLY A 107 -1.98 -2.61 17.83
CA GLY A 107 -2.77 -3.40 18.78
C GLY A 107 -2.82 -4.89 18.46
N MET A 108 -1.82 -5.40 17.73
CA MET A 108 -1.83 -6.78 17.25
C MET A 108 -1.69 -7.80 18.38
N LEU A 109 -2.45 -8.89 18.29
CA LEU A 109 -2.35 -10.02 19.20
C LEU A 109 -1.10 -10.84 18.87
N VAL A 110 -0.38 -11.28 19.89
CA VAL A 110 0.80 -12.14 19.73
C VAL A 110 0.35 -13.52 19.24
N GLY A 111 1.08 -14.08 18.27
CA GLY A 111 0.82 -15.43 17.75
C GLY A 111 -0.16 -15.48 16.58
N LEU A 112 -0.55 -14.34 15.98
CA LEU A 112 -1.34 -14.33 14.76
C LEU A 112 -0.53 -14.81 13.55
N GLY A 113 -1.15 -15.70 12.77
CA GLY A 113 -0.56 -16.34 11.60
C GLY A 113 -0.20 -17.80 11.85
N GLU A 114 -0.12 -18.56 10.77
CA GLU A 114 0.32 -19.96 10.84
C GLU A 114 1.84 -20.04 10.74
N VAL A 115 2.38 -21.23 11.00
CA VAL A 115 3.82 -21.50 10.89
C VAL A 115 4.18 -21.93 9.47
N LEU A 116 5.48 -21.98 9.17
CA LEU A 116 6.05 -22.51 7.92
C LEU A 116 5.65 -21.72 6.66
N TYR A 117 4.58 -22.15 5.96
CA TYR A 117 4.21 -21.66 4.63
C TYR A 117 3.01 -20.71 4.62
N ASP A 118 2.22 -20.69 5.69
CA ASP A 118 1.01 -19.87 5.82
C ASP A 118 1.19 -18.74 6.85
N LYS A 119 2.43 -18.28 7.00
CA LYS A 119 2.81 -17.15 7.86
C LYS A 119 2.03 -15.89 7.52
N LEU A 120 1.79 -15.06 8.53
CA LEU A 120 1.04 -13.81 8.40
C LEU A 120 1.66 -12.87 7.35
N ASP A 121 2.97 -12.68 7.39
CA ASP A 121 3.72 -11.88 6.42
C ASP A 121 3.56 -12.40 4.98
N SER A 122 3.58 -13.72 4.79
CA SER A 122 3.33 -14.37 3.50
C SER A 122 1.92 -14.12 2.98
N LYS A 123 0.89 -14.22 3.84
CA LYS A 123 -0.51 -13.91 3.48
C LYS A 123 -0.69 -12.43 3.16
N LEU A 124 -0.06 -11.53 3.92
CA LEU A 124 -0.09 -10.10 3.66
C LEU A 124 0.60 -9.78 2.32
N ALA A 125 1.78 -10.33 2.08
CA ALA A 125 2.50 -10.16 0.83
C ALA A 125 1.68 -10.65 -0.37
N HIS A 126 1.04 -11.82 -0.26
CA HIS A 126 0.15 -12.34 -1.30
C HIS A 126 -1.04 -11.40 -1.58
N ALA A 127 -1.72 -10.95 -0.53
CA ALA A 127 -2.88 -10.07 -0.66
C ALA A 127 -2.51 -8.71 -1.28
N LEU A 128 -1.41 -8.10 -0.82
CA LEU A 128 -0.93 -6.80 -1.28
C LEU A 128 -0.35 -6.86 -2.69
N MET A 129 0.44 -7.88 -3.01
CA MET A 129 0.98 -8.09 -4.37
C MET A 129 -0.14 -8.38 -5.39
N GLY A 130 -1.28 -8.91 -4.93
CA GLY A 130 -2.47 -9.12 -5.73
C GLY A 130 -3.27 -7.84 -6.05
N ILE A 131 -2.88 -6.67 -5.50
CA ILE A 131 -3.46 -5.37 -5.86
C ILE A 131 -2.85 -4.94 -7.21
N ASN A 132 -3.70 -4.45 -8.11
CA ASN A 132 -3.26 -4.00 -9.43
C ASN A 132 -2.18 -2.91 -9.31
N ALA A 133 -1.18 -2.97 -10.19
CA ALA A 133 0.00 -2.10 -10.24
C ALA A 133 1.04 -2.25 -9.11
N VAL A 134 0.77 -3.02 -8.05
CA VAL A 134 1.79 -3.31 -7.02
C VAL A 134 2.89 -4.20 -7.61
N LYS A 135 4.16 -3.79 -7.38
CA LYS A 135 5.35 -4.49 -7.87
C LYS A 135 6.28 -4.99 -6.78
N ALA A 136 6.19 -4.42 -5.58
CA ALA A 136 6.99 -4.77 -4.41
C ALA A 136 6.12 -4.65 -3.14
N VAL A 137 6.40 -5.49 -2.15
CA VAL A 137 5.81 -5.43 -0.81
C VAL A 137 6.95 -5.66 0.18
N GLU A 138 7.00 -4.83 1.21
CA GLU A 138 8.05 -4.85 2.24
C GLU A 138 7.40 -4.96 3.62
N ILE A 139 8.08 -5.66 4.53
CA ILE A 139 7.66 -5.83 5.92
C ILE A 139 8.78 -5.30 6.81
N GLY A 140 8.46 -4.34 7.69
CA GLY A 140 9.45 -3.63 8.51
C GLY A 140 10.53 -2.98 7.66
N GLU A 141 11.80 -3.24 7.99
CA GLU A 141 12.99 -2.74 7.27
C GLU A 141 13.09 -3.18 5.80
N GLY A 142 12.28 -4.14 5.35
CA GLY A 142 12.16 -4.48 3.94
C GLY A 142 13.49 -4.84 3.27
N ILE A 143 13.78 -4.23 2.13
CA ILE A 143 15.03 -4.44 1.39
C ILE A 143 16.27 -3.99 2.18
N ASN A 144 16.14 -3.04 3.11
CA ASN A 144 17.27 -2.55 3.89
C ASN A 144 17.80 -3.61 4.85
N ALA A 145 16.96 -4.55 5.30
CA ALA A 145 17.39 -5.68 6.12
C ALA A 145 18.52 -6.50 5.47
N SER A 146 18.55 -6.59 4.12
CA SER A 146 19.62 -7.29 3.39
C SER A 146 21.01 -6.66 3.53
N LYS A 147 21.08 -5.39 3.95
CA LYS A 147 22.33 -4.64 4.18
C LYS A 147 22.74 -4.63 5.65
N MET A 148 21.88 -5.14 6.54
CA MET A 148 22.10 -5.12 7.98
C MET A 148 22.84 -6.39 8.43
N ARG A 149 23.59 -6.27 9.53
CA ARG A 149 24.07 -7.43 10.28
C ARG A 149 22.96 -7.85 11.25
N GLY A 150 22.93 -9.12 11.64
CA GLY A 150 21.98 -9.61 12.65
C GLY A 150 22.27 -9.13 14.08
N SER A 151 23.42 -8.47 14.28
CA SER A 151 23.87 -7.87 15.54
C SER A 151 23.36 -6.44 15.70
#